data_AF-A0A377KBS6-F1
#
_entry.id   AF-A0A377KBS6-F1
#
_cell.length_a   1.000
_cell.length_b   1.000
_cell.length_c   1.000
_cell.angle_alpha   90.00
_cell.angle_beta   90.00
_cell.angle_gamma   90.00
#
_symmetry.space_group_name_H-M   'P 1'
#
loop_
_entity.id
_entity.type
_entity.pdbx_description
1 polymer ?
#
loop_
_entity_poly.entity_id
_entity_poly.type
_entity_poly.pdbx_seq_one_letter_code
_entity_poly.pdbx_strand_id
1 'polypeptide(L)' 'MGNSALVDECVAFYEEHFPDRYFLELIRTGRPDEESYLHAAVELAEARCLPVVATNDVRFIDSSDF' A
#
# COMPACT_ATOMS: atom_id res chain seq x y z
N MET A 1 -0.14 -15.17 9.36
CA MET A 1 -0.12 -15.66 7.97
C MET A 1 -1.07 -14.78 7.18
N GLY A 2 -0.56 -14.01 6.23
CA GLY A 2 -1.37 -13.10 5.41
C GLY A 2 -2.31 -13.87 4.50
N ASN A 3 -3.46 -13.27 4.15
CA ASN A 3 -4.48 -13.91 3.34
C ASN A 3 -4.20 -13.72 1.85
N SER A 4 -3.15 -14.39 1.33
CA SER A 4 -2.63 -14.16 -0.03
C SER A 4 -3.68 -14.35 -1.13
N ALA A 5 -4.60 -15.31 -0.97
CA ALA A 5 -5.68 -15.53 -1.93
C ALA A 5 -6.61 -14.31 -2.07
N LEU A 6 -6.88 -13.62 -0.97
CA LEU A 6 -7.72 -12.43 -0.95
C LEU A 6 -6.99 -11.22 -1.53
N VAL A 7 -5.66 -11.14 -1.31
CA VAL A 7 -4.81 -10.12 -1.92
C VAL A 7 -4.81 -10.27 -3.45
N ASP A 8 -4.64 -11.49 -3.96
CA ASP A 8 -4.64 -11.76 -5.39
C ASP A 8 -5.99 -11.42 -6.04
N GLU A 9 -7.11 -11.75 -5.39
CA GLU A 9 -8.45 -11.41 -5.87
C GLU A 9 -8.66 -9.89 -5.93
N CYS A 10 -8.25 -9.17 -4.89
CA CYS A 10 -8.33 -7.70 -4.88
C CYS A 10 -7.44 -7.08 -5.96
N VAL A 11 -6.21 -7.54 -6.12
CA VAL A 11 -5.29 -7.03 -7.15
C VAL A 11 -5.88 -7.27 -8.53
N ALA A 12 -6.37 -8.48 -8.82
CA ALA A 12 -6.98 -8.80 -10.10
C ALA A 12 -8.19 -7.89 -10.41
N PHE A 13 -9.03 -7.61 -9.43
CA PHE A 13 -10.16 -6.69 -9.58
C PHE A 13 -9.69 -5.28 -9.96
N TYR A 14 -8.68 -4.73 -9.28
CA TYR A 14 -8.19 -3.39 -9.57
C TYR A 14 -7.39 -3.31 -10.87
N GLU A 15 -6.62 -4.34 -11.22
CA GLU A 15 -5.95 -4.43 -12.52
C GLU A 15 -6.95 -4.43 -13.69
N GLU A 16 -8.09 -5.13 -13.54
CA GLU A 16 -9.13 -5.19 -14.56
C GLU A 16 -9.86 -3.85 -14.74
N HIS A 17 -10.22 -3.19 -13.63
CA HIS A 17 -11.07 -1.99 -13.67
C HIS A 17 -10.27 -0.68 -13.75
N PHE A 18 -9.01 -0.67 -13.26
CA PHE A 18 -8.15 0.50 -13.17
C PHE A 18 -6.75 0.25 -13.74
N PRO A 19 -6.64 -0.21 -15.00
CA PRO A 19 -5.34 -0.35 -15.66
C PRO A 19 -4.61 0.99 -15.65
N ASP A 20 -3.30 0.95 -15.36
CA ASP A 20 -2.37 2.09 -15.25
C ASP A 20 -2.78 3.18 -14.23
N ARG A 21 -3.78 2.92 -13.39
CA ARG A 21 -4.32 3.87 -12.41
C ARG A 21 -4.42 3.29 -11.01
N TYR A 22 -3.85 2.11 -10.80
CA TYR A 22 -3.77 1.45 -9.51
C TYR A 22 -2.34 1.50 -8.98
N PHE A 23 -2.18 2.06 -7.77
CA PHE A 23 -0.88 2.24 -7.11
C PHE A 23 -0.96 1.67 -5.70
N LEU A 24 0.10 0.98 -5.28
CA LEU A 24 0.24 0.52 -3.91
C LEU A 24 0.76 1.67 -3.05
N GLU A 25 -0.06 2.10 -2.09
CA GLU A 25 0.27 3.16 -1.15
C GLU A 25 1.21 2.64 -0.05
N LEU A 26 2.32 3.34 0.18
CA LEU A 26 3.29 3.05 1.22
C LEU A 26 3.33 4.20 2.21
N ILE A 27 2.95 3.93 3.47
CA ILE A 27 2.91 4.92 4.54
C ILE A 27 3.98 4.59 5.58
N ARG A 28 4.68 5.64 6.06
CA ARG A 28 5.63 5.55 7.18
C ARG A 28 5.35 6.67 8.17
N THR A 29 4.32 6.50 8.99
CA THR A 29 3.97 7.45 10.07
C THR A 29 4.37 6.96 11.46
N GLY A 30 5.03 5.80 11.55
CA GLY A 30 5.52 5.22 12.80
C GLY A 30 4.43 4.52 13.61
N ARG A 31 3.31 4.15 12.96
CA ARG A 31 2.23 3.40 13.61
C ARG A 31 2.61 1.93 13.77
N PRO A 32 2.09 1.24 14.81
CA PRO A 32 2.24 -0.22 14.93
C PRO A 32 1.74 -0.90 13.65
N ASP A 33 2.42 -1.98 13.25
CA ASP A 33 2.11 -2.83 12.09
C ASP A 33 2.39 -2.24 10.69
N GLU A 34 2.79 -0.97 10.56
CA GLU A 34 3.16 -0.37 9.27
C GLU A 34 4.34 -1.08 8.59
N GLU A 35 5.34 -1.49 9.36
CA GLU A 35 6.54 -2.12 8.81
C GLU A 35 6.22 -3.50 8.19
N SER A 36 5.33 -4.26 8.84
CA SER A 36 4.86 -5.56 8.31
C SER A 36 4.02 -5.38 7.04
N TYR A 37 3.16 -4.36 7.00
CA TYR A 37 2.43 -4.01 5.77
C TYR A 37 3.40 -3.56 4.66
N LEU A 38 4.39 -2.73 4.99
CA LEU A 38 5.35 -2.21 4.02
C LEU A 38 6.16 -3.32 3.37
N HIS A 39 6.65 -4.28 4.15
CA HIS A 39 7.34 -5.45 3.60
C HIS A 39 6.44 -6.27 2.67
N ALA A 40 5.20 -6.57 3.09
CA ALA A 40 4.26 -7.33 2.27
C ALA A 40 3.84 -6.58 0.98
N ALA A 41 3.64 -5.25 1.07
CA ALA A 41 3.26 -4.42 -0.07
C ALA A 41 4.40 -4.30 -1.09
N VAL A 42 5.65 -4.19 -0.63
CA VAL A 42 6.82 -4.16 -1.51
C VAL A 42 7.02 -5.50 -2.21
N GLU A 43 6.90 -6.63 -1.50
CA GLU A 43 6.97 -7.97 -2.10
C GLU A 43 5.87 -8.18 -3.16
N LEU A 44 4.65 -7.72 -2.89
CA LEU A 44 3.54 -7.78 -3.83
C LEU A 44 3.79 -6.89 -5.07
N ALA A 45 4.29 -5.68 -4.86
CA ALA A 45 4.62 -4.74 -5.93
C ALA A 45 5.67 -5.33 -6.88
N GLU A 46 6.70 -5.97 -6.34
CA GLU A 46 7.75 -6.64 -7.11
C GLU A 46 7.19 -7.86 -7.87
N ALA A 47 6.36 -8.69 -7.23
CA ALA A 47 5.77 -9.88 -7.84
C ALA A 47 4.78 -9.57 -8.97
N ARG A 48 4.06 -8.44 -8.88
CA ARG A 48 3.00 -8.05 -9.82
C ARG A 48 3.36 -6.86 -10.72
N CYS A 49 4.58 -6.33 -10.61
CA CYS A 49 5.03 -5.12 -11.31
C CYS A 49 4.10 -3.91 -11.09
N LEU A 50 3.52 -3.78 -9.91
CA LEU A 50 2.61 -2.68 -9.58
C LEU A 50 3.40 -1.43 -9.16
N PRO A 51 3.00 -0.24 -9.62
CA PRO A 51 3.66 0.99 -9.19
C PRO A 51 3.33 1.30 -7.71
N VAL A 52 4.33 1.77 -6.96
CA VAL A 52 4.17 2.17 -5.56
C VAL A 52 4.17 3.69 -5.42
N VAL A 53 3.44 4.22 -4.44
CA VAL A 53 3.41 5.64 -4.10
C VAL A 53 3.63 5.83 -2.61
N ALA A 54 4.59 6.68 -2.23
CA ALA A 54 4.82 7.02 -0.84
C ALA A 54 3.88 8.15 -0.41
N THR A 55 3.15 7.96 0.69
CA THR A 55 2.25 8.98 1.25
C THR A 55 2.49 9.13 2.75
N ASN A 56 2.08 10.30 3.28
CA ASN A 56 2.31 10.66 4.68
C ASN A 56 1.00 10.66 5.51
N ASP A 57 -0.14 10.24 4.93
CA ASP A 57 -1.48 10.29 5.55
C ASP A 57 -1.70 11.58 6.37
N VAL A 58 -1.40 12.74 5.76
CA VAL A 58 -1.33 14.03 6.46
C VAL A 58 -2.70 14.39 7.06
N ARG A 59 -2.77 14.53 8.38
CA ARG A 59 -3.97 14.98 9.11
C ARG A 59 -3.88 16.40 9.65
N PHE A 60 -2.68 16.97 9.67
CA PHE A 60 -2.38 18.30 10.21
C PHE A 60 -1.33 19.00 9.32
N ILE A 61 -1.33 20.33 9.31
CA ILE A 61 -0.37 21.11 8.50
C ILE A 61 1.02 21.08 9.17
N ASP A 62 1.06 21.28 10.48
CA ASP A 62 2.28 21.26 11.27
C ASP A 62 2.29 20.10 12.27
N SER A 63 3.46 19.54 12.54
CA SER A 63 3.61 18.45 13.51
C SER A 63 3.29 18.85 14.95
N SER A 64 3.24 20.16 15.24
CA SER A 64 2.86 20.72 16.53
C SER A 64 1.35 20.72 16.79
N ASP A 65 0.54 20.48 15.76
CA ASP A 65 -0.93 20.42 15.88
C ASP A 65 -1.44 19.04 16.30
N PHE A 66 -0.52 18.09 16.54
CA PHE A 66 -0.78 16.73 16.99
C PHE A 66 -1.12 16.64 18.48
#